data_AF-A0A820N5Y6-F1
#
_entry.id   AF-A0A820N5Y6-F1
#
_cell.length_a   1.000
_cell.length_b   1.000
_cell.length_c   1.000
_cell.angle_alpha   90.00
_cell.angle_beta   90.00
_cell.angle_gamma   90.00
#
_symmetry.space_group_name_H-M   'P 1'
#
loop_
_entity.id
_entity.type
_entity.pdbx_description
1 polymer ?
#
loop_
_entity_poly.entity_id
_entity_poly.type
_entity_poly.pdbx_seq_one_letter_code
_entity_poly.pdbx_strand_id
1 'polypeptide(L)'
;MSKCATIIQKYCSNEKKQNILSCLRRNINQDSMPTICRRVLYNRLMVLNSDARFNQGLIDSCQRDINKYCQSEIVDNEKDDNESDEDKDDNGDDDKEKNDGKDNNNNNNNNGDDEVADRGMGGRIIQCLRSKYTDTSITLESQCVSELVDVIQTSKIDIKLDIKLYESCRKLLKSECIGMDQEDCLKLLYQKDQINDDVCKEQVKRIIREGQADIHVDRALAFACQADVLKYCNDIPIGSGKQLQCLLSMGKSVTSQCQNILLKRQELWKSVSKLNGVADLTEQIRKSNNSFYLFSVILLILCVMFMAGCICRPYVRYSRVRKYK
;
A
#
# COMPACT_ATOMS: atom_id res chain seq x y z
N MET A 1 -11.97 21.36 -19.59
CA MET A 1 -10.71 21.55 -20.34
C MET A 1 -10.47 23.00 -20.79
N SER A 2 -11.50 23.79 -21.13
CA SER A 2 -11.33 25.21 -21.52
C SER A 2 -10.59 26.07 -20.49
N LYS A 3 -10.83 25.84 -19.19
CA LYS A 3 -10.13 26.53 -18.08
C LYS A 3 -8.62 26.28 -18.05
N CYS A 4 -8.13 25.25 -18.75
CA CYS A 4 -6.73 24.87 -18.84
C CYS A 4 -6.07 25.24 -20.19
N ALA A 5 -6.75 26.00 -21.05
CA ALA A 5 -6.33 26.25 -22.43
C ALA A 5 -4.89 26.77 -22.55
N THR A 6 -4.47 27.71 -21.71
CA THR A 6 -3.12 28.29 -21.73
C THR A 6 -2.02 27.25 -21.53
N ILE A 7 -2.21 26.33 -20.57
CA ILE A 7 -1.25 25.26 -20.31
C ILE A 7 -1.28 24.22 -21.43
N ILE A 8 -2.47 23.88 -21.93
CA ILE A 8 -2.61 22.93 -23.04
C ILE A 8 -1.83 23.46 -24.25
N GLN A 9 -2.00 24.74 -24.60
CA GLN A 9 -1.30 25.36 -25.72
C GLN A 9 0.23 25.45 -25.49
N LYS A 10 0.65 25.75 -24.27
CA LYS A 10 2.08 25.95 -23.98
C LYS A 10 2.86 24.64 -23.84
N TYR A 11 2.28 23.61 -23.22
CA TYR A 11 3.00 22.40 -22.82
C TYR A 11 2.45 21.11 -23.46
N CYS A 12 1.19 21.07 -23.88
CA CYS A 12 0.51 19.85 -24.32
C CYS A 12 0.03 19.89 -25.78
N SER A 13 0.48 20.85 -26.58
CA SER A 13 0.01 21.03 -27.97
C SER A 13 0.31 19.83 -28.88
N ASN A 14 1.39 19.09 -28.58
CA ASN A 14 1.81 17.93 -29.37
C ASN A 14 1.22 16.61 -28.84
N GLU A 15 0.45 16.65 -27.74
CA GLU A 15 -0.14 15.46 -27.14
C GLU A 15 -1.46 15.09 -27.81
N LYS A 16 -1.70 13.78 -27.97
CA LYS A 16 -2.99 13.27 -28.43
C LYS A 16 -4.08 13.60 -27.41
N LYS A 17 -5.33 13.71 -27.85
CA LYS A 17 -6.48 14.05 -26.97
C LYS A 17 -6.57 13.17 -25.72
N GLN A 18 -6.28 11.86 -25.85
CA GLN A 18 -6.26 10.92 -24.73
C GLN A 18 -5.17 11.22 -23.68
N ASN A 19 -4.06 11.85 -24.08
CA ASN A 19 -2.89 12.09 -23.22
C ASN A 19 -2.88 13.50 -22.60
N ILE A 20 -3.82 14.37 -22.97
CA ILE A 20 -3.87 15.75 -22.46
C ILE A 20 -3.97 15.75 -20.94
N LEU A 21 -4.77 14.87 -20.35
CA LEU A 21 -4.89 14.78 -18.89
C LEU A 21 -3.55 14.41 -18.24
N SER A 22 -2.85 13.41 -18.78
CA SER A 22 -1.52 12.99 -18.31
C SER A 22 -0.49 14.11 -18.44
N CYS A 23 -0.54 14.89 -19.52
CA CYS A 23 0.31 16.07 -19.70
C CYS A 23 -0.01 17.19 -18.69
N LEU A 24 -1.28 17.52 -18.48
CA LEU A 24 -1.72 18.51 -17.51
C LEU A 24 -1.31 18.13 -16.09
N ARG A 25 -1.42 16.83 -15.76
CA ARG A 25 -0.98 16.26 -14.49
C ARG A 25 0.52 16.45 -14.25
N ARG A 26 1.37 16.16 -15.24
CA ARG A 26 2.84 16.37 -15.14
C ARG A 26 3.23 17.85 -14.92
N ASN A 27 2.37 18.78 -15.36
CA ASN A 27 2.62 20.21 -15.29
C ASN A 27 1.79 20.92 -14.20
N ILE A 28 1.10 20.19 -13.31
CA ILE A 28 0.15 20.75 -12.34
C ILE A 28 0.79 21.74 -11.35
N ASN A 29 2.08 21.57 -11.07
CA ASN A 29 2.86 22.38 -10.13
C ASN A 29 3.61 23.55 -10.79
N GLN A 30 3.45 23.76 -12.11
CA GLN A 30 4.03 24.92 -12.77
C GLN A 30 3.42 26.22 -12.24
N ASP A 31 4.23 27.26 -12.04
CA ASP A 31 3.77 28.58 -11.57
C ASP A 31 2.75 29.19 -12.53
N SER A 32 2.91 28.92 -13.82
CA SER A 32 2.00 29.38 -14.88
C SER A 32 0.62 28.70 -14.89
N MET A 33 0.39 27.69 -14.03
CA MET A 33 -0.88 26.96 -13.97
C MET A 33 -2.01 27.83 -13.39
N PRO A 34 -3.09 28.12 -14.15
CA PRO A 34 -4.21 28.92 -13.64
C PRO A 34 -4.87 28.25 -12.43
N THR A 35 -5.15 29.00 -11.37
CA THR A 35 -5.75 28.48 -10.12
C THR A 35 -7.04 27.69 -10.37
N ILE A 36 -7.89 28.17 -11.29
CA ILE A 36 -9.14 27.49 -11.65
C ILE A 36 -8.85 26.16 -12.37
N CYS A 37 -7.89 26.14 -13.31
CA CYS A 37 -7.48 24.89 -13.96
C CYS A 37 -6.94 23.90 -12.93
N ARG A 38 -6.06 24.36 -12.03
CA ARG A 38 -5.45 23.56 -10.97
C ARG A 38 -6.53 22.91 -10.10
N ARG A 39 -7.53 23.67 -9.66
CA ARG A 39 -8.66 23.16 -8.86
C ARG A 39 -9.49 22.12 -9.61
N VAL A 40 -9.84 22.41 -10.87
CA VAL A 40 -10.63 21.47 -11.69
C VAL A 40 -9.87 20.18 -11.95
N LEU A 41 -8.56 20.27 -12.26
CA LEU A 41 -7.69 19.12 -12.42
C LEU A 41 -7.60 18.33 -11.13
N TYR A 42 -7.32 19.00 -10.01
CA TYR A 42 -7.24 18.37 -8.70
C TYR A 42 -8.50 17.58 -8.35
N ASN A 43 -9.69 18.18 -8.49
CA ASN A 43 -10.96 17.49 -8.25
C ASN A 43 -11.13 16.28 -9.18
N ARG A 44 -10.73 16.40 -10.45
CA ARG A 44 -10.79 15.28 -11.39
C ARG A 44 -9.84 14.16 -11.00
N LEU A 45 -8.60 14.49 -10.60
CA LEU A 45 -7.62 13.50 -10.16
C LEU A 45 -8.10 12.81 -8.87
N MET A 46 -8.68 13.55 -7.93
CA MET A 46 -9.22 12.99 -6.69
C MET A 46 -10.25 11.89 -6.98
N VAL A 47 -11.24 12.16 -7.83
CA VAL A 47 -12.26 11.16 -8.22
C VAL A 47 -11.64 9.94 -8.90
N LEU A 48 -10.70 10.15 -9.82
CA LEU A 48 -10.02 9.06 -10.55
C LEU A 48 -9.15 8.16 -9.66
N ASN A 49 -8.65 8.71 -8.55
CA ASN A 49 -7.78 7.99 -7.61
C ASN A 49 -8.55 7.38 -6.44
N SER A 50 -9.75 7.87 -6.15
CA SER A 50 -10.58 7.40 -5.05
C SER A 50 -11.55 6.30 -5.44
N ASP A 51 -11.90 6.18 -6.72
CA ASP A 51 -12.95 5.27 -7.16
C ASP A 51 -12.69 4.71 -8.57
N ALA A 52 -12.48 3.39 -8.63
CA ALA A 52 -12.18 2.67 -9.86
C ALA A 52 -13.25 2.84 -10.95
N ARG A 53 -14.52 3.06 -10.59
CA ARG A 53 -15.65 3.18 -11.54
C ARG A 53 -15.47 4.38 -12.47
N PHE A 54 -14.76 5.41 -12.02
CA PHE A 54 -14.48 6.60 -12.85
C PHE A 54 -13.18 6.48 -13.64
N ASN A 55 -12.38 5.44 -13.37
CA ASN A 55 -11.13 5.14 -14.07
C ASN A 55 -11.30 3.92 -14.97
N GLN A 56 -11.97 4.13 -16.11
CA GLN A 56 -12.28 3.08 -17.07
C GLN A 56 -11.03 2.34 -17.57
N GLY A 57 -9.92 3.05 -17.82
CA GLY A 57 -8.67 2.44 -18.28
C GLY A 57 -8.10 1.43 -17.28
N LEU A 58 -8.20 1.74 -15.97
CA LEU A 58 -7.85 0.83 -14.90
C LEU A 58 -8.76 -0.40 -14.88
N ILE A 59 -10.09 -0.21 -14.92
CA ILE A 59 -11.05 -1.33 -14.90
C ILE A 59 -10.81 -2.28 -16.08
N ASP A 60 -10.70 -1.73 -17.30
CA ASP A 60 -10.51 -2.53 -18.51
C ASP A 60 -9.21 -3.33 -18.46
N SER A 61 -8.12 -2.71 -18.03
CA SER A 61 -6.79 -3.34 -17.98
C SER A 61 -6.62 -4.30 -16.81
N CYS A 62 -7.36 -4.11 -15.71
CA CYS A 62 -7.29 -4.92 -14.51
C CYS A 62 -8.44 -5.94 -14.38
N GLN A 63 -9.35 -6.05 -15.36
CA GLN A 63 -10.58 -6.83 -15.21
C GLN A 63 -10.32 -8.28 -14.75
N ARG A 64 -9.32 -8.96 -15.33
CA ARG A 64 -8.97 -10.34 -14.94
C ARG A 64 -8.39 -10.42 -13.53
N ASP A 65 -7.54 -9.48 -13.16
CA ASP A 65 -6.97 -9.38 -11.82
C ASP A 65 -8.02 -9.05 -10.77
N ILE A 66 -8.96 -8.15 -11.06
CA ILE A 66 -10.08 -7.81 -10.19
C ILE A 66 -10.92 -9.05 -9.91
N ASN A 67 -11.33 -9.77 -10.96
CA ASN A 67 -12.15 -10.98 -10.81
C ASN A 67 -11.42 -12.09 -10.04
N LYS A 68 -10.10 -12.17 -10.19
CA LYS A 68 -9.28 -13.22 -9.57
C LYS A 68 -8.94 -12.92 -8.11
N TYR A 69 -8.68 -11.66 -7.78
CA TYR A 69 -8.05 -11.28 -6.51
C TYR A 69 -8.87 -10.33 -5.65
N CYS A 70 -9.84 -9.61 -6.22
CA CYS A 70 -10.61 -8.55 -5.57
C CYS A 70 -12.12 -8.76 -5.64
N GLN A 71 -12.57 -9.97 -5.99
CA GLN A 71 -13.99 -10.28 -6.14
C GLN A 71 -14.78 -10.06 -4.83
N SER A 72 -14.16 -10.32 -3.67
CA SER A 72 -14.79 -10.09 -2.36
C SER A 72 -15.24 -8.64 -2.16
N GLU A 73 -14.45 -7.68 -2.63
CA GLU A 73 -14.73 -6.25 -2.47
C GLU A 73 -16.00 -5.79 -3.22
N ILE A 74 -16.45 -6.58 -4.20
CA ILE A 74 -17.65 -6.36 -5.01
C ILE A 74 -18.89 -6.96 -4.33
N VAL A 75 -18.73 -8.02 -3.51
CA VAL A 75 -19.83 -8.84 -2.98
C VAL A 75 -20.28 -8.44 -1.57
N ASP A 76 -19.49 -7.66 -0.82
CA ASP A 76 -19.78 -7.27 0.57
C ASP A 76 -20.97 -6.28 0.76
N ASN A 77 -21.93 -6.21 -0.15
CA ASN A 77 -23.12 -5.34 -0.06
C ASN A 77 -24.43 -6.08 0.25
N GLU A 78 -24.43 -7.38 0.56
CA GLU A 78 -25.68 -8.12 0.85
C GLU A 78 -25.87 -8.47 2.35
N LYS A 79 -25.00 -8.00 3.26
CA LYS A 79 -25.06 -8.40 4.68
C LYS A 79 -25.35 -7.30 5.71
N ASP A 80 -25.49 -6.04 5.30
CA ASP A 80 -25.74 -4.93 6.23
C ASP A 80 -27.19 -4.41 6.22
N ASP A 81 -28.14 -5.13 5.59
CA ASP A 81 -29.57 -4.72 5.54
C ASP A 81 -30.52 -5.64 6.34
N ASN A 82 -30.03 -6.54 7.21
CA ASN A 82 -30.92 -7.43 7.99
C ASN A 82 -30.49 -7.56 9.46
N GLU A 83 -30.51 -6.46 10.22
CA GLU A 83 -30.66 -6.56 11.68
C GLU A 83 -31.25 -5.27 12.26
N SER A 84 -32.58 -5.22 12.32
CA SER A 84 -33.40 -4.82 13.48
C SER A 84 -34.75 -4.28 13.01
N ASP A 85 -35.79 -5.11 13.07
CA ASP A 85 -37.18 -4.71 13.35
C ASP A 85 -37.93 -5.99 13.74
N GLU A 86 -37.63 -6.50 14.94
CA GLU A 86 -38.62 -7.30 15.68
C GLU A 86 -39.31 -6.34 16.64
N ASP A 87 -40.49 -5.90 16.21
CA ASP A 87 -41.50 -5.23 17.02
C ASP A 87 -41.74 -6.01 18.31
N LYS A 88 -41.52 -5.35 19.45
CA LYS A 88 -42.20 -5.70 20.69
C LYS A 88 -43.09 -4.55 21.09
N ASP A 89 -44.36 -4.75 20.76
CA ASP A 89 -45.49 -4.15 21.45
C ASP A 89 -45.29 -4.24 22.97
N ASP A 90 -45.37 -3.11 23.66
CA ASP A 90 -46.03 -3.07 24.96
C ASP A 90 -46.61 -1.66 25.20
N ASN A 91 -47.93 -1.65 25.34
CA ASN A 91 -48.74 -0.50 25.73
C ASN A 91 -48.50 -0.14 27.21
N GLY A 92 -48.57 1.16 27.52
CA GLY A 92 -48.65 1.65 28.89
C GLY A 92 -48.86 3.16 28.95
N ASP A 93 -50.10 3.57 29.21
CA ASP A 93 -50.60 4.93 29.44
C ASP A 93 -49.89 5.67 30.61
N ASP A 94 -49.77 7.01 30.52
CA ASP A 94 -50.51 7.96 31.39
C ASP A 94 -49.95 9.41 31.36
N ASP A 95 -50.88 10.35 31.37
CA ASP A 95 -50.77 11.82 31.29
C ASP A 95 -50.06 12.53 32.47
N LYS A 96 -49.41 13.69 32.21
CA LYS A 96 -49.77 15.04 32.76
C LYS A 96 -48.68 16.13 32.72
N GLU A 97 -49.09 17.26 32.13
CA GLU A 97 -49.02 18.68 32.56
C GLU A 97 -47.80 19.36 33.27
N LYS A 98 -47.50 20.56 32.72
CA LYS A 98 -47.25 21.89 33.36
C LYS A 98 -45.82 22.42 33.65
N ASN A 99 -45.52 23.49 32.90
CA ASN A 99 -45.07 24.86 33.27
C ASN A 99 -43.73 25.20 33.97
N ASP A 100 -43.20 26.34 33.48
CA ASP A 100 -42.35 27.38 34.10
C ASP A 100 -40.82 27.25 34.13
N GLY A 101 -40.19 27.89 33.13
CA GLY A 101 -39.27 29.01 33.32
C GLY A 101 -37.88 28.79 33.95
N LYS A 102 -36.82 28.92 33.12
CA LYS A 102 -35.65 29.77 33.43
C LYS A 102 -34.62 29.75 32.30
N ASP A 103 -34.37 30.93 31.74
CA ASP A 103 -33.12 31.26 31.08
C ASP A 103 -31.98 31.27 32.11
N ASN A 104 -30.94 30.46 31.90
CA ASN A 104 -29.54 30.92 31.82
C ASN A 104 -28.54 29.75 31.74
N ASN A 105 -27.86 29.72 30.58
CA ASN A 105 -26.43 29.53 30.35
C ASN A 105 -25.75 28.15 30.43
N ASN A 106 -25.09 27.85 29.30
CA ASN A 106 -23.94 26.96 29.04
C ASN A 106 -24.12 25.45 29.24
N ASN A 107 -24.24 24.68 28.15
CA ASN A 107 -23.10 24.28 27.31
C ASN A 107 -23.54 23.33 26.18
N ASN A 108 -22.79 23.44 25.08
CA ASN A 108 -22.51 22.45 24.05
C ASN A 108 -23.54 22.08 22.98
N ASN A 109 -22.98 22.14 21.76
CA ASN A 109 -23.27 21.37 20.57
C ASN A 109 -24.59 21.67 19.87
N ASN A 110 -24.50 22.25 18.66
CA ASN A 110 -24.54 21.39 17.49
C ASN A 110 -24.34 22.12 16.14
N ASN A 111 -23.84 21.31 15.20
CA ASN A 111 -24.13 21.32 13.77
C ASN A 111 -23.20 22.09 12.82
N GLY A 112 -22.21 21.32 12.36
CA GLY A 112 -21.81 21.30 10.96
C GLY A 112 -21.17 19.96 10.57
N ASP A 113 -21.58 18.86 11.21
CA ASP A 113 -21.25 17.50 10.81
C ASP A 113 -22.50 16.92 10.13
N ASP A 114 -22.36 16.49 8.88
CA ASP A 114 -23.19 15.63 8.03
C ASP A 114 -22.80 16.00 6.57
N GLU A 115 -22.27 15.15 5.70
CA GLU A 115 -22.55 13.74 5.45
C GLU A 115 -21.26 12.95 5.17
N VAL A 116 -21.23 11.73 5.69
CA VAL A 116 -20.30 10.67 5.29
C VAL A 116 -20.59 10.30 3.84
N ALA A 117 -19.77 10.80 2.92
CA ALA A 117 -19.82 10.35 1.52
C ALA A 117 -19.38 8.88 1.47
N ASP A 118 -20.37 8.02 1.25
CA ASP A 118 -20.23 6.63 0.82
C ASP A 118 -19.04 6.48 -0.16
N ARG A 119 -17.92 5.94 0.34
CA ARG A 119 -16.83 5.48 -0.52
C ARG A 119 -17.28 4.17 -1.14
N GLY A 120 -18.14 4.28 -2.15
CA GLY A 120 -18.72 3.15 -2.85
C GLY A 120 -17.67 2.14 -3.35
N MET A 121 -18.15 0.94 -3.70
CA MET A 121 -17.40 -0.25 -4.16
C MET A 121 -16.07 0.03 -4.91
N GLY A 122 -16.03 1.02 -5.80
CA GLY A 122 -14.83 1.30 -6.59
C GLY A 122 -13.62 1.82 -5.79
N GLY A 123 -13.81 2.39 -4.60
CA GLY A 123 -12.69 2.73 -3.71
C GLY A 123 -12.06 1.52 -3.04
N ARG A 124 -12.83 0.45 -2.84
CA ARG A 124 -12.33 -0.83 -2.31
C ARG A 124 -11.49 -1.58 -3.36
N ILE A 125 -11.91 -1.54 -4.62
CA ILE A 125 -11.18 -2.15 -5.75
C ILE A 125 -9.77 -1.57 -5.88
N ILE A 126 -9.61 -0.24 -5.88
CA ILE A 126 -8.28 0.41 -5.95
C ILE A 126 -7.41 -0.04 -4.77
N GLN A 127 -7.98 -0.11 -3.57
CA GLN A 127 -7.24 -0.56 -2.39
C GLN A 127 -6.78 -2.02 -2.51
N CYS A 128 -7.66 -2.90 -2.98
CA CYS A 128 -7.32 -4.30 -3.18
C CYS A 128 -6.20 -4.45 -4.20
N LEU A 129 -6.30 -3.79 -5.36
CA LEU A 129 -5.27 -3.80 -6.38
C LEU A 129 -3.92 -3.30 -5.85
N ARG A 130 -3.90 -2.20 -5.09
CA ARG A 130 -2.68 -1.70 -4.41
C ARG A 130 -2.09 -2.73 -3.45
N SER A 131 -2.95 -3.41 -2.68
CA SER A 131 -2.51 -4.49 -1.79
C SER A 131 -1.83 -5.61 -2.58
N LYS A 132 -2.46 -6.10 -3.66
CA LYS A 132 -1.91 -7.17 -4.52
C LYS A 132 -0.63 -6.76 -5.23
N TYR A 133 -0.54 -5.50 -5.63
CA TYR A 133 0.66 -4.94 -6.26
C TYR A 133 1.89 -4.99 -5.36
N THR A 134 1.70 -4.85 -4.04
CA THR A 134 2.79 -4.97 -3.05
C THR A 134 3.04 -6.40 -2.55
N ASP A 135 2.22 -7.37 -2.96
CA ASP A 135 2.32 -8.76 -2.54
C ASP A 135 3.29 -9.54 -3.44
N THR A 136 4.39 -10.03 -2.86
CA THR A 136 5.42 -10.78 -3.59
C THR A 136 4.95 -12.17 -4.04
N SER A 137 3.84 -12.69 -3.50
CA SER A 137 3.27 -13.99 -3.87
C SER A 137 2.30 -13.92 -5.05
N ILE A 138 1.95 -12.70 -5.48
CA ILE A 138 0.99 -12.44 -6.55
C ILE A 138 1.70 -11.71 -7.69
N THR A 139 1.23 -11.93 -8.90
CA THR A 139 1.68 -11.19 -10.08
C THR A 139 0.45 -10.75 -10.84
N LEU A 140 0.24 -9.44 -10.87
CA LEU A 140 -0.79 -8.79 -11.69
C LEU A 140 -0.34 -8.75 -13.15
N GLU A 141 -1.30 -8.60 -14.05
CA GLU A 141 -1.03 -8.49 -15.48
C GLU A 141 -0.31 -7.20 -15.82
N SER A 142 0.56 -7.22 -16.83
CA SER A 142 1.40 -6.06 -17.19
C SER A 142 0.58 -4.81 -17.55
N GLN A 143 -0.56 -4.99 -18.21
CA GLN A 143 -1.48 -3.91 -18.54
C GLN A 143 -2.13 -3.33 -17.28
N CYS A 144 -2.58 -4.18 -16.36
CA CYS A 144 -3.09 -3.76 -15.06
C CYS A 144 -2.02 -3.02 -14.25
N VAL A 145 -0.80 -3.54 -14.19
CA VAL A 145 0.34 -2.91 -13.51
C VAL A 145 0.59 -1.51 -14.06
N SER A 146 0.60 -1.33 -15.37
CA SER A 146 0.81 -0.02 -16.01
C SER A 146 -0.24 1.02 -15.55
N GLU A 147 -1.52 0.66 -15.60
CA GLU A 147 -2.61 1.55 -15.18
C GLU A 147 -2.61 1.79 -13.66
N LEU A 148 -2.31 0.77 -12.87
CA LEU A 148 -2.25 0.89 -11.41
C LEU A 148 -1.07 1.76 -10.96
N VAL A 149 0.08 1.65 -11.62
CA VAL A 149 1.24 2.54 -11.38
C VAL A 149 0.84 3.99 -11.67
N ASP A 150 0.08 4.25 -12.73
CA ASP A 150 -0.41 5.60 -13.06
C ASP A 150 -1.30 6.17 -11.94
N VAL A 151 -2.18 5.34 -11.37
CA VAL A 151 -3.00 5.70 -10.20
C VAL A 151 -2.12 5.99 -8.98
N ILE A 152 -1.19 5.10 -8.65
CA ILE A 152 -0.31 5.28 -7.48
C ILE A 152 0.56 6.54 -7.65
N GLN A 153 1.13 6.78 -8.83
CA GLN A 153 1.91 7.99 -9.11
C GLN A 153 1.05 9.25 -9.04
N THR A 154 -0.19 9.19 -9.51
CA THR A 154 -1.11 10.33 -9.44
C THR A 154 -1.43 10.68 -8.00
N SER A 155 -1.66 9.69 -7.13
CA SER A 155 -1.94 9.96 -5.71
C SER A 155 -0.75 10.57 -4.96
N LYS A 156 0.46 10.55 -5.54
CA LYS A 156 1.66 11.17 -4.97
C LYS A 156 1.85 12.62 -5.35
N ILE A 157 1.06 13.17 -6.27
CA ILE A 157 1.20 14.57 -6.70
C ILE A 157 0.96 15.53 -5.55
N ASP A 158 -0.07 15.23 -4.76
CA ASP A 158 -0.45 15.89 -3.53
C ASP A 158 -0.92 14.79 -2.59
N ILE A 159 -0.44 14.81 -1.34
CA ILE A 159 -0.76 13.77 -0.36
C ILE A 159 -2.27 13.59 -0.15
N LYS A 160 -3.06 14.65 -0.37
CA LYS A 160 -4.52 14.64 -0.25
C LYS A 160 -5.21 13.82 -1.35
N LEU A 161 -4.52 13.50 -2.45
CA LEU A 161 -5.03 12.59 -3.48
C LEU A 161 -4.97 11.13 -3.03
N ASP A 162 -4.08 10.81 -2.09
CA ASP A 162 -4.16 9.56 -1.34
C ASP A 162 -5.05 9.76 -0.11
N ILE A 163 -6.37 9.71 -0.34
CA ILE A 163 -7.37 10.04 0.68
C ILE A 163 -7.18 9.20 1.95
N LYS A 164 -6.89 7.90 1.82
CA LYS A 164 -6.72 7.03 2.99
C LYS A 164 -5.51 7.43 3.82
N LEU A 165 -4.36 7.68 3.18
CA LEU A 165 -3.17 8.16 3.86
C LEU A 165 -3.38 9.54 4.51
N TYR A 166 -3.97 10.48 3.77
CA TYR A 166 -4.20 11.84 4.26
C TYR A 166 -5.14 11.84 5.47
N GLU A 167 -6.25 11.10 5.41
CA GLU A 167 -7.20 11.04 6.52
C GLU A 167 -6.58 10.39 7.76
N SER A 168 -5.89 9.25 7.61
CA SER A 168 -5.27 8.57 8.75
C SER A 168 -4.15 9.40 9.38
N CYS A 169 -3.36 10.12 8.57
CA CYS A 169 -2.20 10.86 9.04
C CYS A 169 -2.45 12.37 9.22
N ARG A 170 -3.71 12.82 9.11
CA ARG A 170 -4.10 14.24 9.05
C ARG A 170 -3.50 15.09 10.17
N LYS A 171 -3.46 14.55 11.39
CA LYS A 171 -2.91 15.25 12.57
C LYS A 171 -1.42 15.55 12.40
N LEU A 172 -0.61 14.51 12.15
CA LEU A 172 0.84 14.63 11.91
C LEU A 172 1.17 15.52 10.71
N LEU A 173 0.37 15.42 9.65
CA LEU A 173 0.57 16.23 8.45
C LEU A 173 0.38 17.73 8.70
N LYS A 174 -0.50 18.09 9.64
CA LYS A 174 -0.78 19.48 10.01
C LYS A 174 0.10 20.00 11.15
N SER A 175 0.75 19.14 11.95
CA SER A 175 1.60 19.57 13.07
C SER A 175 3.09 19.41 12.80
N GLU A 176 3.52 18.23 12.31
CA GLU A 176 4.94 17.88 12.19
C GLU A 176 5.50 18.10 10.78
N CYS A 177 4.70 17.85 9.74
CA CYS A 177 5.17 17.83 8.34
C CYS A 177 4.94 19.14 7.57
N ILE A 178 4.89 20.28 8.26
CA ILE A 178 4.60 21.58 7.65
C ILE A 178 5.82 22.11 6.89
N GLY A 179 5.62 22.58 5.65
CA GLY A 179 6.68 23.28 4.89
C GLY A 179 7.75 22.37 4.28
N MET A 180 7.51 21.06 4.24
CA MET A 180 8.39 20.08 3.62
C MET A 180 7.60 19.06 2.80
N ASP A 181 8.30 18.17 2.10
CA ASP A 181 7.64 17.05 1.42
C ASP A 181 6.95 16.14 2.44
N GLN A 182 5.63 16.12 2.40
CA GLN A 182 4.80 15.45 3.40
C GLN A 182 4.95 13.92 3.36
N GLU A 183 5.15 13.34 2.17
CA GLU A 183 5.36 11.90 2.03
C GLU A 183 6.69 11.48 2.66
N ASP A 184 7.79 12.17 2.34
CA ASP A 184 9.10 11.86 2.92
C ASP A 184 9.15 12.17 4.42
N CYS A 185 8.45 13.21 4.90
CA CYS A 185 8.28 13.47 6.33
C CYS A 185 7.64 12.27 7.06
N LEU A 186 6.52 11.74 6.55
CA LEU A 186 5.86 10.57 7.13
C LEU A 186 6.78 9.34 7.15
N LYS A 187 7.53 9.10 6.07
CA LYS A 187 8.52 8.00 6.02
C LYS A 187 9.60 8.15 7.10
N LEU A 188 10.07 9.38 7.35
CA LEU A 188 11.05 9.66 8.41
C LEU A 188 10.48 9.43 9.81
N LEU A 189 9.25 9.89 10.06
CA LEU A 189 8.56 9.65 11.34
C LEU A 189 8.35 8.15 11.58
N TYR A 190 7.96 7.40 10.54
CA TYR A 190 7.83 5.94 10.61
C TYR A 190 9.17 5.27 10.95
N GLN A 191 10.25 5.66 10.29
CA GLN A 191 11.58 5.09 10.52
C GLN A 191 12.07 5.33 11.96
N LYS A 192 11.72 6.47 12.55
CA LYS A 192 12.02 6.83 13.94
C LYS A 192 11.05 6.27 14.97
N ASP A 193 10.04 5.52 14.52
CA ASP A 193 8.96 4.98 15.36
C ASP A 193 8.17 6.08 16.12
N GLN A 194 7.96 7.23 15.48
CA GLN A 194 7.27 8.40 16.04
C GLN A 194 5.80 8.51 15.59
N ILE A 195 5.25 7.44 14.99
CA ILE A 195 3.85 7.37 14.59
C ILE A 195 3.13 6.45 15.57
N ASN A 196 2.29 7.05 16.42
CA ASN A 196 1.51 6.33 17.45
C ASN A 196 0.18 5.79 16.91
N ASP A 197 -0.35 6.41 15.85
CA ASP A 197 -1.62 5.99 15.25
C ASP A 197 -1.37 4.80 14.32
N ASP A 198 -1.86 3.62 14.71
CA ASP A 198 -1.63 2.38 13.96
C ASP A 198 -2.23 2.41 12.55
N VAL A 199 -3.35 3.12 12.35
CA VAL A 199 -3.97 3.26 11.03
C VAL A 199 -3.07 4.07 10.11
N CYS A 200 -2.56 5.22 10.59
CA CYS A 200 -1.57 6.01 9.87
C CYS A 200 -0.28 5.21 9.63
N LYS A 201 0.20 4.48 10.64
CA LYS A 201 1.40 3.65 10.54
C LYS A 201 1.27 2.61 9.42
N GLU A 202 0.13 1.94 9.32
CA GLU A 202 -0.15 0.98 8.24
C GLU A 202 -0.30 1.67 6.87
N GLN A 203 -0.88 2.88 6.78
CA GLN A 203 -0.89 3.62 5.52
C GLN A 203 0.51 4.07 5.08
N VAL A 204 1.37 4.48 6.03
CA VAL A 204 2.77 4.82 5.72
C VAL A 204 3.55 3.57 5.29
N LYS A 205 3.33 2.44 5.95
CA LYS A 205 3.89 1.15 5.55
C LYS A 205 3.47 0.74 4.13
N ARG A 206 2.20 0.96 3.76
CA ARG A 206 1.69 0.72 2.41
C ARG A 206 2.47 1.54 1.37
N ILE A 207 2.60 2.86 1.53
CA ILE A 207 3.30 3.68 0.52
C ILE A 207 4.81 3.36 0.42
N ILE A 208 5.42 2.90 1.53
CA ILE A 208 6.80 2.40 1.51
C ILE A 208 6.90 1.11 0.67
N ARG A 209 5.97 0.18 0.86
CA ARG A 209 5.90 -1.08 0.09
C ARG A 209 5.57 -0.82 -1.38
N GLU A 210 4.69 0.12 -1.70
CA GLU A 210 4.40 0.53 -3.08
C GLU A 210 5.67 1.08 -3.76
N GLY A 211 6.48 1.89 -3.06
CA GLY A 211 7.78 2.35 -3.56
C GLY A 211 8.84 1.24 -3.67
N GLN A 212 8.72 0.16 -2.90
CA GLN A 212 9.57 -1.03 -3.04
C GLN A 212 9.14 -1.92 -4.21
N ALA A 213 7.85 -1.93 -4.55
CA ALA A 213 7.30 -2.70 -5.65
C ALA A 213 7.69 -2.10 -7.02
N ASP A 214 8.00 -0.80 -7.10
CA ASP A 214 8.44 -0.19 -8.35
C ASP A 214 9.18 1.13 -8.11
N ILE A 215 10.33 1.27 -8.76
CA ILE A 215 11.15 2.46 -8.64
C ILE A 215 10.43 3.72 -9.10
N HIS A 216 9.55 3.61 -10.10
CA HIS A 216 8.83 4.76 -10.65
C HIS A 216 7.79 5.33 -9.69
N VAL A 217 7.38 4.54 -8.70
CA VAL A 217 6.44 4.99 -7.66
C VAL A 217 7.15 5.85 -6.62
N ASP A 218 8.43 5.63 -6.32
CA ASP A 218 9.17 6.49 -5.39
C ASP A 218 9.84 7.65 -6.14
N ARG A 219 9.28 8.86 -6.02
CA ARG A 219 9.71 10.06 -6.75
C ARG A 219 11.22 10.32 -6.63
N ALA A 220 11.76 10.20 -5.42
CA ALA A 220 13.16 10.49 -5.14
C ALA A 220 14.09 9.44 -5.78
N LEU A 221 13.75 8.15 -5.69
CA LEU A 221 14.47 7.08 -6.38
C LEU A 221 14.37 7.22 -7.91
N ALA A 222 13.17 7.42 -8.44
CA ALA A 222 12.93 7.56 -9.88
C ALA A 222 13.79 8.67 -10.47
N PHE A 223 13.89 9.82 -9.79
CA PHE A 223 14.73 10.93 -10.21
C PHE A 223 16.23 10.61 -10.11
N ALA A 224 16.69 10.12 -8.96
CA ALA A 224 18.11 9.86 -8.71
C ALA A 224 18.69 8.72 -9.55
N CYS A 225 17.86 7.73 -9.92
CA CYS A 225 18.29 6.53 -10.64
C CYS A 225 17.86 6.52 -12.12
N GLN A 226 17.27 7.60 -12.64
CA GLN A 226 16.69 7.62 -13.99
C GLN A 226 17.68 7.15 -15.07
N ALA A 227 18.90 7.69 -15.06
CA ALA A 227 19.94 7.34 -16.04
C ALA A 227 20.42 5.89 -15.87
N ASP A 228 20.50 5.39 -14.63
CA ASP A 228 20.93 4.03 -14.32
C ASP A 228 19.88 3.00 -14.74
N VAL A 229 18.59 3.27 -14.52
CA VAL A 229 17.49 2.42 -15.01
C VAL A 229 17.56 2.33 -16.53
N LEU A 230 17.69 3.46 -17.23
CA LEU A 230 17.76 3.47 -18.69
C LEU A 230 18.99 2.72 -19.22
N LYS A 231 20.12 2.80 -18.52
CA LYS A 231 21.37 2.17 -18.95
C LYS A 231 21.41 0.66 -18.67
N TYR A 232 20.90 0.23 -17.51
CA TYR A 232 21.12 -1.13 -17.00
C TYR A 232 19.85 -1.98 -16.93
N CYS A 233 18.68 -1.36 -16.77
CA CYS A 233 17.44 -2.05 -16.41
C CYS A 233 16.26 -1.69 -17.34
N ASN A 234 16.53 -1.14 -18.53
CA ASN A 234 15.50 -0.66 -19.45
C ASN A 234 14.56 -1.76 -19.94
N ASP A 235 15.09 -2.96 -20.16
CA ASP A 235 14.31 -4.11 -20.67
C ASP A 235 13.63 -4.90 -19.54
N ILE A 236 13.83 -4.49 -18.28
CA ILE A 236 13.22 -5.13 -17.13
C ILE A 236 11.81 -4.55 -16.96
N PRO A 237 10.76 -5.40 -16.92
CA PRO A 237 9.39 -4.93 -16.76
C PRO A 237 9.20 -4.25 -15.40
N ILE A 238 8.32 -3.26 -15.39
CA ILE A 238 7.90 -2.53 -14.19
C ILE A 238 7.11 -3.42 -13.22
N GLY A 239 7.00 -3.00 -11.96
CA GLY A 239 6.36 -3.75 -10.89
C GLY A 239 7.20 -4.89 -10.26
N SER A 240 6.68 -5.45 -9.17
CA SER A 240 7.27 -6.55 -8.38
C SER A 240 8.73 -6.35 -7.93
N GLY A 241 9.22 -5.11 -7.88
CA GLY A 241 10.55 -4.74 -7.45
C GLY A 241 11.67 -5.13 -8.42
N LYS A 242 11.35 -5.58 -9.65
CA LYS A 242 12.31 -6.17 -10.58
C LYS A 242 13.42 -5.20 -10.99
N GLN A 243 13.04 -3.96 -11.32
CA GLN A 243 14.01 -2.91 -11.67
C GLN A 243 14.87 -2.50 -10.47
N LEU A 244 14.32 -2.49 -9.26
CA LEU A 244 15.11 -2.26 -8.05
C LEU A 244 16.12 -3.39 -7.84
N GLN A 245 15.69 -4.65 -7.98
CA GLN A 245 16.59 -5.80 -7.89
C GLN A 245 17.72 -5.74 -8.92
N CYS A 246 17.41 -5.33 -10.16
CA CYS A 246 18.39 -5.09 -11.20
C CYS A 246 19.40 -4.00 -10.80
N LEU A 247 18.96 -2.84 -10.32
CA LEU A 247 19.88 -1.79 -9.86
C LEU A 247 20.74 -2.23 -8.67
N LEU A 248 20.18 -3.02 -7.75
CA LEU A 248 20.91 -3.55 -6.61
C LEU A 248 22.00 -4.54 -7.04
N SER A 249 21.80 -5.32 -8.10
CA SER A 249 22.82 -6.24 -8.61
C SER A 249 23.96 -5.51 -9.34
N MET A 250 23.71 -4.31 -9.86
CA MET A 250 24.75 -3.45 -10.45
C MET A 250 25.76 -2.93 -9.42
N GLY A 251 25.36 -2.83 -8.15
CA GLY A 251 26.24 -2.46 -7.04
C GLY A 251 26.90 -1.09 -7.21
N LYS A 252 28.22 -1.05 -7.36
CA LYS A 252 28.99 0.21 -7.53
C LYS A 252 28.97 0.75 -8.97
N SER A 253 28.34 0.05 -9.90
CA SER A 253 28.31 0.46 -11.32
C SER A 253 27.30 1.57 -11.60
N VAL A 254 26.30 1.74 -10.74
CA VAL A 254 25.33 2.84 -10.83
C VAL A 254 25.95 4.16 -10.40
N THR A 255 25.32 5.28 -10.72
CA THR A 255 25.76 6.60 -10.26
C THR A 255 25.81 6.69 -8.74
N SER A 256 26.71 7.52 -8.20
CA SER A 256 26.80 7.77 -6.75
C SER A 256 25.50 8.34 -6.18
N GLN A 257 24.78 9.15 -6.95
CA GLN A 257 23.47 9.68 -6.58
C GLN A 257 22.45 8.56 -6.41
N CYS A 258 22.33 7.65 -7.39
CA CYS A 258 21.44 6.50 -7.30
C CYS A 258 21.83 5.55 -6.15
N GLN A 259 23.13 5.27 -6.00
CA GLN A 259 23.63 4.39 -4.95
C GLN A 259 23.29 4.91 -3.54
N ASN A 260 23.49 6.21 -3.30
CA ASN A 260 23.21 6.81 -1.99
C ASN A 260 21.73 6.72 -1.60
N ILE A 261 20.82 6.95 -2.55
CA ILE A 261 19.39 6.87 -2.25
C ILE A 261 18.90 5.42 -2.15
N LEU A 262 19.46 4.49 -2.93
CA LEU A 262 19.15 3.07 -2.84
C LEU A 262 19.51 2.54 -1.45
N LEU A 263 20.68 2.90 -0.91
CA LEU A 263 21.09 2.49 0.45
C LEU A 263 20.11 3.02 1.52
N LYS A 264 19.74 4.30 1.46
CA LYS A 264 18.76 4.88 2.38
C LYS A 264 17.40 4.17 2.30
N ARG A 265 16.94 3.85 1.08
CA ARG A 265 15.65 3.19 0.87
C ARG A 265 15.69 1.70 1.27
N GLN A 266 16.82 1.02 1.11
CA GLN A 266 16.99 -0.35 1.63
C GLN A 266 16.83 -0.44 3.14
N GLU A 267 17.36 0.53 3.90
CA GLU A 267 17.16 0.58 5.36
C GLU A 267 15.69 0.82 5.71
N LEU A 268 15.01 1.71 4.97
CA LEU A 268 13.58 1.95 5.14
C LEU A 268 12.73 0.71 4.81
N TRP A 269 13.07 -0.04 3.76
CA TRP A 269 12.34 -1.27 3.41
C TRP A 269 12.51 -2.35 4.47
N LYS A 270 13.71 -2.47 5.07
CA LYS A 270 13.96 -3.39 6.17
C LYS A 270 13.06 -3.09 7.38
N SER A 271 12.67 -1.84 7.61
CA SER A 271 11.80 -1.50 8.75
C SER A 271 10.33 -1.90 8.55
N VAL A 272 9.87 -2.02 7.30
CA VAL A 272 8.50 -2.47 6.96
C VAL A 272 8.40 -3.97 6.65
N SER A 273 9.54 -4.62 6.42
CA SER A 273 9.66 -6.07 6.21
C SER A 273 9.89 -6.83 7.52
N LYS A 274 10.09 -6.15 8.65
CA LYS A 274 10.17 -6.80 9.96
C LYS A 274 8.89 -7.60 10.18
N LEU A 275 9.02 -8.92 10.07
CA LEU A 275 8.05 -9.88 10.59
C LEU A 275 7.91 -9.59 12.08
N ASN A 276 6.68 -9.37 12.51
CA ASN A 276 6.39 -9.22 13.93
C ASN A 276 6.52 -10.60 14.58
N GLY A 277 7.76 -10.98 14.91
CA GLY A 277 8.10 -12.17 15.69
C GLY A 277 8.17 -13.49 14.94
N VAL A 278 8.61 -14.52 15.69
CA VAL A 278 8.70 -15.93 15.26
C VAL A 278 7.35 -16.52 14.84
N ALA A 279 6.23 -15.94 15.28
CA ALA A 279 4.88 -16.38 14.90
C ALA A 279 4.62 -16.19 13.40
N ASP A 280 5.03 -15.05 12.84
CA ASP A 280 4.82 -14.73 11.42
C ASP A 280 5.82 -15.50 10.52
N LEU A 281 7.02 -15.82 11.03
CA LEU A 281 7.95 -16.74 10.38
C LEU A 281 7.37 -18.17 10.33
N THR A 282 6.67 -18.61 11.37
CA THR A 282 6.03 -19.93 11.42
C THR A 282 4.88 -20.02 10.41
N GLU A 283 4.12 -18.95 10.22
CA GLU A 283 3.04 -18.86 9.24
C GLU A 283 3.55 -18.86 7.79
N GLN A 284 4.67 -18.16 7.51
CA GLN A 284 5.32 -18.20 6.19
C GLN A 284 5.92 -19.56 5.85
N ILE A 285 6.51 -20.26 6.82
CA ILE A 285 7.01 -21.63 6.65
C ILE A 285 5.84 -22.60 6.42
N ARG A 286 4.73 -22.44 7.15
CA ARG A 286 3.50 -23.24 7.01
C ARG A 286 2.84 -23.11 5.63
N LYS A 287 2.90 -21.92 5.03
CA LYS A 287 2.35 -21.64 3.69
C LYS A 287 3.26 -22.09 2.55
N SER A 288 4.52 -22.44 2.82
CA SER A 288 5.43 -22.95 1.80
C SER A 288 5.13 -24.42 1.45
N ASN A 289 4.95 -24.71 0.16
CA ASN A 289 4.68 -26.06 -0.36
C ASN A 289 5.83 -27.07 -0.14
N ASN A 290 6.95 -26.61 0.43
CA ASN A 290 8.14 -27.41 0.75
C ASN A 290 8.25 -27.80 2.23
N SER A 291 7.26 -27.49 3.06
CA SER A 291 7.27 -27.81 4.49
C SER A 291 7.49 -29.32 4.76
N PHE A 292 6.86 -30.19 3.95
CA PHE A 292 7.04 -31.64 4.05
C PHE A 292 8.49 -32.11 3.80
N TYR A 293 9.23 -31.41 2.94
CA TYR A 293 10.63 -31.75 2.64
C TYR A 293 11.54 -31.47 3.84
N LEU A 294 11.31 -30.35 4.55
CA LEU A 294 12.08 -30.03 5.76
C LEU A 294 11.83 -31.05 6.87
N PHE A 295 10.57 -31.46 7.08
CA PHE A 295 10.24 -32.52 8.04
C PHE A 295 10.84 -33.87 7.65
N SER A 296 10.84 -34.24 6.35
CA SER A 296 11.42 -35.51 5.92
C SER A 296 12.93 -35.55 6.12
N VAL A 297 13.64 -34.42 5.88
CA VAL A 297 15.08 -34.32 6.10
C VAL A 297 15.42 -34.46 7.59
N ILE A 298 14.67 -33.79 8.47
CA ILE A 298 14.86 -33.89 9.92
C ILE A 298 14.63 -35.33 10.40
N LEU A 299 13.56 -35.99 9.94
CA LEU A 299 13.27 -37.37 10.30
C LEU A 299 14.39 -38.32 9.83
N LEU A 300 14.90 -38.13 8.61
CA LEU A 300 15.99 -38.93 8.06
C LEU A 300 17.27 -38.78 8.89
N ILE A 301 17.61 -37.55 9.31
CA ILE A 301 18.76 -37.29 10.20
C ILE A 301 18.59 -38.00 11.54
N LEU A 302 17.40 -37.93 12.15
CA LEU A 302 17.12 -38.61 13.42
C LEU A 302 17.20 -40.14 13.28
N CYS A 303 16.70 -40.70 12.18
CA CYS A 303 16.83 -42.13 11.88
C CYS A 303 18.30 -42.54 11.71
N VAL A 304 19.11 -41.75 10.99
CA VAL A 304 20.55 -42.03 10.83
C VAL A 304 21.28 -41.99 12.17
N MET A 305 20.98 -41.00 13.01
CA MET A 305 21.55 -40.89 14.37
C MET A 305 21.15 -42.08 15.25
N PHE A 306 19.90 -42.52 15.17
CA PHE A 306 19.42 -43.70 15.90
C PHE A 306 20.09 -44.98 15.42
N MET A 307 20.18 -45.18 14.10
CA MET A 307 20.85 -46.34 13.50
C MET A 307 22.34 -46.37 13.83
N ALA A 308 23.03 -45.24 13.78
CA ALA A 308 24.42 -45.12 14.20
C ALA A 308 24.58 -45.45 15.70
N GLY A 309 23.67 -44.98 16.55
CA GLY A 309 23.62 -45.33 17.97
C GLY A 309 23.41 -46.83 18.22
N CYS A 310 22.53 -47.47 17.45
CA CYS A 310 22.25 -48.90 17.52
C CYS A 310 23.43 -49.76 17.03
N ILE A 311 24.19 -49.31 16.04
CA ILE A 311 25.39 -50.01 15.52
C ILE A 311 26.59 -49.83 16.46
N CYS A 312 26.73 -48.68 17.11
CA CYS A 312 27.79 -48.42 18.08
C CYS A 312 27.55 -49.11 19.45
N ARG A 313 26.31 -49.45 19.79
CA ARG A 313 25.94 -50.12 21.06
C ARG A 313 26.48 -51.57 21.21
N PRO A 314 26.52 -52.44 20.17
CA PRO A 314 27.19 -53.74 20.26
C PRO A 314 28.72 -53.65 20.32
N TYR A 315 29.34 -52.62 19.73
CA TYR A 315 30.81 -52.51 19.69
C TYR A 315 31.42 -52.24 21.08
N VAL A 316 30.75 -51.44 21.91
CA VAL A 316 31.18 -51.16 23.30
C VAL A 316 30.96 -52.36 24.23
N ARG A 317 30.06 -53.28 23.89
CA ARG A 317 29.83 -54.51 24.67
C ARG A 317 30.86 -55.59 24.34
N TYR A 318 31.33 -55.67 23.10
CA TYR A 318 32.36 -56.64 22.68
C TYR A 318 33.76 -56.32 23.23
N SER A 319 34.14 -55.03 23.31
CA SER A 319 35.43 -54.61 23.88
C SER A 319 35.54 -54.78 25.40
N ARG A 320 34.41 -54.86 26.11
CA ARG A 320 34.38 -55.10 27.57
C ARG A 320 34.58 -56.58 27.94
N VAL A 321 34.22 -57.52 27.07
CA VAL A 321 34.36 -58.97 27.31
C VAL A 321 35.81 -59.46 27.11
N ARG A 322 36.60 -58.80 26.26
CA ARG A 322 38.04 -59.12 26.06
C ARG A 322 38.97 -58.66 27.20
N LYS A 323 38.49 -57.84 28.15
CA LYS A 323 39.30 -57.43 29.32
C LYS A 323 39.25 -58.43 30.49
N TYR A 324 38.46 -59.50 30.37
CA TYR A 324 38.30 -60.54 31.40
C TYR A 324 38.59 -61.96 30.89
N LYS A 325 39.45 -62.08 29.87
CA LYS A 325 40.04 -63.34 29.43
C LYS A 325 41.54 -63.20 29.39
#